data_AF-A0A660VTZ3-F1
#
_entry.id   AF-A0A660VTZ3-F1
#
_cell.length_a   1.000
_cell.length_b   1.000
_cell.length_c   1.000
_cell.angle_alpha   90.00
_cell.angle_beta   90.00
_cell.angle_gamma   90.00
#
_symmetry.space_group_name_H-M   'P 1'
#
loop_
_entity.id
_entity.type
_entity.pdbx_description
1 polymer ?
#
loop_
_entity_poly.entity_id
_entity_poly.type
_entity_poly.pdbx_seq_one_letter_code
_entity_poly.pdbx_strand_id
1 'polypeptide(L)'
;MLRKILAVAVFALVLGANQASAFCWDNTDELIVKLKRLQLNTEQLKDVFQYQQQHRELITSSHEDGLGCRHHEAMELNFEKASIGVLTDAQFKQLQGRERTEDEILRYDNYLLKKEVARLKKELLALKAELAALQS
;
A
#
# COMPACT_ATOMS: atom_id res chain seq x y z
N MET A 1 4.41 7.54 -55.57
CA MET A 1 4.24 8.45 -54.41
C MET A 1 3.47 7.84 -53.23
N LEU A 2 2.80 6.68 -53.38
CA LEU A 2 2.09 5.99 -52.29
C LEU A 2 2.99 5.41 -51.17
N ARG A 3 4.23 5.05 -51.47
CA ARG A 3 5.14 4.38 -50.50
C ARG A 3 5.71 5.29 -49.41
N LYS A 4 5.70 6.62 -49.59
CA LYS A 4 6.26 7.57 -48.62
C LYS A 4 5.25 8.03 -47.56
N ILE A 5 3.96 7.79 -47.77
CA ILE A 5 2.89 8.17 -46.82
C ILE A 5 2.68 7.08 -45.77
N LEU A 6 2.98 5.82 -46.09
CA LEU A 6 2.84 4.69 -45.16
C LEU A 6 3.85 4.72 -44.01
N ALA A 7 5.05 5.26 -44.23
CA ALA A 7 6.09 5.34 -43.20
C ALA A 7 5.78 6.39 -42.10
N VAL A 8 5.03 7.44 -42.43
CA VAL A 8 4.66 8.51 -41.49
C VAL A 8 3.50 8.06 -40.59
N ALA A 9 2.58 7.26 -41.11
CA ALA A 9 1.48 6.70 -40.32
C ALA A 9 1.97 5.66 -39.28
N VAL A 10 3.00 4.88 -39.61
CA VAL A 10 3.59 3.91 -38.67
C VAL A 10 4.39 4.63 -37.58
N PHE A 11 5.13 5.69 -37.90
CA PHE A 11 5.89 6.46 -36.90
C PHE A 11 4.98 7.22 -35.91
N ALA A 12 3.82 7.70 -36.37
CA ALA A 12 2.82 8.33 -35.51
C ALA A 12 2.13 7.32 -34.55
N LEU A 13 1.99 6.06 -34.96
CA LEU A 13 1.45 4.99 -34.10
C LEU A 13 2.44 4.52 -33.02
N VAL A 14 3.75 4.51 -33.30
CA VAL A 14 4.78 4.18 -32.28
C VAL A 14 4.96 5.32 -31.28
N LEU A 15 4.76 6.59 -31.68
CA LEU A 15 4.83 7.74 -30.78
C LEU A 15 3.53 8.02 -30.00
N GLY A 16 2.39 7.51 -30.46
CA GLY A 16 1.11 7.58 -29.73
C GLY A 16 1.00 6.58 -28.58
N ALA A 17 1.63 5.41 -28.69
CA ALA A 17 1.64 4.39 -27.63
C ALA A 17 2.56 4.75 -26.46
N ASN A 18 3.61 5.56 -26.70
CA ASN A 18 4.59 5.96 -25.68
C ASN A 18 4.21 7.21 -24.86
N GLN A 19 3.04 7.81 -25.09
CA GLN A 19 2.56 8.94 -24.27
C GLN A 19 1.50 8.55 -23.23
N ALA A 20 0.99 7.31 -23.26
CA ALA A 20 0.15 6.77 -22.20
C ALA A 20 0.97 6.27 -21.00
N SER A 21 2.30 6.17 -21.13
CA SER A 21 3.23 6.03 -20.00
C SER A 21 3.64 7.38 -19.42
N ALA A 22 2.77 8.39 -19.53
CA ALA A 22 2.88 9.65 -18.81
C ALA A 22 3.05 9.36 -17.31
N PHE A 23 4.31 9.24 -16.89
CA PHE A 23 4.85 9.29 -15.54
C PHE A 23 3.79 8.99 -14.45
N CYS A 24 3.41 7.71 -14.29
CA CYS A 24 2.70 7.33 -13.06
C CYS A 24 3.72 7.45 -11.93
N TRP A 25 3.64 8.55 -11.18
CA TRP A 25 4.58 8.89 -10.12
C TRP A 25 4.20 8.09 -8.87
N ASP A 26 5.03 7.14 -8.46
CA ASP A 26 4.83 6.32 -7.26
C ASP A 26 5.58 6.95 -6.07
N ASN A 27 4.90 7.71 -5.20
CA ASN A 27 5.54 8.30 -4.02
C ASN A 27 5.53 7.36 -2.80
N THR A 28 5.15 6.10 -2.96
CA THR A 28 5.19 5.15 -1.84
C THR A 28 6.61 4.96 -1.31
N ASP A 29 7.63 5.04 -2.17
CA ASP A 29 9.03 4.99 -1.75
C ASP A 29 9.44 6.23 -0.92
N GLU A 30 8.92 7.42 -1.22
CA GLU A 30 9.18 8.62 -0.41
C GLU A 30 8.54 8.49 0.98
N LEU A 31 7.29 8.01 1.04
CA LEU A 31 6.62 7.74 2.31
C LEU A 31 7.38 6.68 3.12
N ILE A 32 7.86 5.61 2.48
CA ILE A 32 8.69 4.60 3.15
C ILE A 32 9.98 5.19 3.71
N VAL A 33 10.66 6.10 3.00
CA VAL A 33 11.85 6.80 3.51
C VAL A 33 11.51 7.63 4.75
N LYS A 34 10.37 8.34 4.74
CA LYS A 34 9.90 9.09 5.91
C LYS A 34 9.56 8.16 7.08
N LEU A 35 8.86 7.05 6.83
CA LEU A 35 8.50 6.04 7.83
C LEU A 35 9.72 5.36 8.45
N LYS A 36 10.78 5.10 7.68
CA LYS A 36 12.06 4.56 8.19
C LYS A 36 12.76 5.49 9.18
N ARG A 37 12.47 6.80 9.14
CA ARG A 37 13.00 7.78 10.10
C ARG A 37 12.20 7.80 11.41
N LEU A 38 11.04 7.17 11.44
CA LEU A 38 10.28 6.94 12.66
C LEU A 38 10.80 5.67 13.33
N GLN A 39 10.84 5.66 14.66
CA GLN A 39 11.15 4.44 15.43
C GLN A 39 9.93 3.51 15.42
N LEU A 40 9.72 2.81 14.29
CA LEU A 40 8.66 1.81 14.15
C LEU A 40 9.08 0.49 14.78
N ASN A 41 8.16 -0.16 15.49
CA ASN A 41 8.41 -1.51 15.98
C ASN A 41 8.28 -2.55 14.84
N THR A 42 8.74 -3.77 15.09
CA THR A 42 8.76 -4.85 14.11
C THR A 42 7.39 -5.17 13.52
N GLU A 43 6.31 -5.08 14.31
CA GLU A 43 4.97 -5.38 13.83
C GLU A 43 4.44 -4.26 12.93
N GLN A 44 4.64 -2.99 13.30
CA GLN A 44 4.31 -1.84 12.45
C GLN A 44 5.06 -1.90 11.11
N LEU A 45 6.35 -2.27 11.13
CA LEU A 45 7.15 -2.43 9.91
C LEU A 45 6.60 -3.55 9.02
N LYS A 46 6.26 -4.71 9.58
CA LYS A 46 5.66 -5.81 8.82
C LYS A 46 4.37 -5.39 8.13
N ASP A 47 3.50 -4.68 8.85
CA ASP A 47 2.22 -4.22 8.30
C ASP A 47 2.44 -3.21 7.15
N VAL A 48 3.36 -2.24 7.32
CA VAL A 48 3.73 -1.27 6.27
C VAL A 48 4.33 -1.97 5.04
N PHE A 49 5.24 -2.93 5.24
CA PHE A 49 5.87 -3.64 4.11
C PHE A 49 4.90 -4.58 3.39
N GLN A 50 3.92 -5.16 4.11
CA GLN A 50 2.85 -5.93 3.47
C GLN A 50 2.03 -5.05 2.53
N TYR A 51 1.67 -3.82 2.95
CA TYR A 51 0.97 -2.89 2.08
C TYR A 51 1.83 -2.44 0.88
N GLN A 52 3.15 -2.26 1.07
CA GLN A 52 4.05 -1.91 -0.03
C GLN A 52 4.16 -3.05 -1.05
N GLN A 53 4.24 -4.31 -0.60
CA GLN A 53 4.27 -5.47 -1.47
C GLN A 53 2.99 -5.56 -2.30
N GLN A 54 1.83 -5.43 -1.65
CA GLN A 54 0.52 -5.41 -2.33
C GLN A 54 0.44 -4.27 -3.36
N HIS A 55 0.97 -3.09 -3.05
CA HIS A 55 1.04 -1.97 -3.99
C HIS A 55 1.88 -2.30 -5.23
N ARG A 56 3.07 -2.87 -5.04
CA ARG A 56 4.00 -3.22 -6.13
C ARG A 56 3.49 -4.33 -7.03
N GLU A 57 2.90 -5.38 -6.46
CA GLU A 57 2.28 -6.47 -7.22
C GLU A 57 1.15 -5.94 -8.11
N LEU A 58 0.38 -4.98 -7.61
CA LEU A 58 -0.79 -4.42 -8.30
C LEU A 58 -0.42 -3.34 -9.33
N ILE A 59 0.64 -2.56 -9.09
CA ILE A 59 1.24 -1.70 -10.14
C ILE A 59 1.66 -2.56 -11.33
N THR A 60 2.35 -3.67 -11.05
CA THR A 60 2.86 -4.57 -12.08
C THR A 60 1.72 -5.12 -12.95
N SER A 61 0.62 -5.57 -12.35
CA SER A 61 -0.54 -6.07 -13.12
C SER A 61 -1.35 -4.97 -13.83
N SER A 62 -1.53 -3.80 -13.20
CA SER A 62 -2.32 -2.71 -13.80
C SER A 62 -1.63 -2.02 -14.98
N HIS A 63 -0.30 -2.09 -15.07
CA HIS A 63 0.46 -1.70 -16.27
C HIS A 63 0.30 -2.70 -17.42
N GLU A 64 0.12 -3.98 -17.14
CA GLU A 64 -0.16 -5.01 -18.16
C GLU A 64 -1.60 -4.91 -18.69
N ASP A 65 -2.56 -4.55 -17.83
CA ASP A 65 -4.00 -4.48 -18.17
C ASP A 65 -4.49 -3.12 -18.74
N GLY A 66 -3.60 -2.12 -18.85
CA GLY A 66 -3.95 -0.80 -19.41
C GLY A 66 -4.93 0.03 -18.57
N LEU A 67 -5.09 -0.30 -17.28
CA LEU A 67 -6.02 0.36 -16.34
C LEU A 67 -5.58 1.79 -15.94
N GLY A 68 -4.33 2.15 -16.23
CA GLY A 68 -3.83 3.54 -16.22
C GLY A 68 -3.52 4.15 -14.84
N CYS A 69 -2.98 5.38 -14.84
CA CYS A 69 -2.46 6.06 -13.64
C CYS A 69 -3.52 6.42 -12.58
N ARG A 70 -4.82 6.51 -12.92
CA ARG A 70 -5.87 6.77 -11.90
C ARG A 70 -6.00 5.63 -10.89
N HIS A 71 -5.77 4.39 -11.34
CA HIS A 71 -5.78 3.24 -10.44
C HIS A 71 -4.59 3.30 -9.48
N HIS A 72 -3.44 3.82 -9.94
CA HIS A 72 -2.25 4.02 -9.13
C HIS A 72 -2.47 5.08 -8.05
N GLU A 73 -3.00 6.25 -8.42
CA GLU A 73 -3.31 7.34 -7.47
C GLU A 73 -4.25 6.89 -6.35
N ALA A 74 -5.31 6.13 -6.69
CA ALA A 74 -6.24 5.61 -5.70
C ALA A 74 -5.58 4.61 -4.72
N MET A 75 -4.62 3.83 -5.20
CA MET A 75 -3.92 2.84 -4.41
C MET A 75 -2.78 3.44 -3.59
N GLU A 76 -2.08 4.45 -4.11
CA GLU A 76 -1.12 5.26 -3.37
C GLU A 76 -1.79 5.92 -2.17
N LEU A 77 -2.97 6.51 -2.36
CA LEU A 77 -3.77 7.08 -1.27
C LEU A 77 -4.17 6.03 -0.22
N ASN A 78 -4.46 4.80 -0.65
CA ASN A 78 -4.76 3.71 0.28
C ASN A 78 -3.52 3.26 1.04
N PHE A 79 -2.38 3.15 0.36
CA PHE A 79 -1.09 2.84 0.97
C PHE A 79 -0.71 3.90 2.01
N GLU A 80 -0.88 5.18 1.68
CA GLU A 80 -0.62 6.28 2.60
C GLU A 80 -1.52 6.18 3.84
N LYS A 81 -2.84 6.05 3.63
CA LYS A 81 -3.81 5.92 4.73
C LYS A 81 -3.55 4.69 5.61
N ALA A 82 -3.18 3.56 5.01
CA ALA A 82 -2.87 2.33 5.74
C ALA A 82 -1.58 2.49 6.56
N SER A 83 -0.53 3.06 5.94
CA SER A 83 0.77 3.26 6.59
C SER A 83 0.72 4.30 7.71
N ILE A 84 -0.11 5.34 7.58
CA ILE A 84 -0.38 6.32 8.64
C ILE A 84 -1.25 5.72 9.75
N GLY A 85 -2.16 4.81 9.38
CA GLY A 85 -3.09 4.14 10.28
C GLY A 85 -2.41 3.23 11.31
N VAL A 86 -1.14 2.87 11.14
CA VAL A 86 -0.40 2.04 12.11
C VAL A 86 0.45 2.83 13.10
N LEU A 87 0.59 4.14 12.91
CA LEU A 87 1.49 4.99 13.71
C LEU A 87 0.87 5.35 15.06
N THR A 88 1.67 5.52 16.11
CA THR A 88 1.20 6.18 17.34
C THR A 88 0.96 7.68 17.08
N ASP A 89 0.30 8.38 18.00
CA ASP A 89 0.09 9.84 17.88
C ASP A 89 1.41 10.62 17.82
N ALA A 90 2.40 10.21 18.64
CA ALA A 90 3.73 10.81 18.62
C ALA A 90 4.43 10.60 17.27
N GLN A 91 4.38 9.38 16.73
CA GLN A 91 4.95 9.05 15.42
C GLN A 91 4.22 9.78 14.28
N PHE A 92 2.89 9.87 14.37
CA PHE A 92 2.06 10.62 13.42
C PHE A 92 2.44 12.10 13.41
N LYS A 93 2.52 12.71 14.59
CA LYS A 93 2.90 14.12 14.74
C LYS A 93 4.31 14.40 14.22
N GLN A 94 5.25 13.47 14.43
CA GLN A 94 6.60 13.56 13.87
C GLN A 94 6.58 13.49 12.33
N LEU A 95 5.70 12.68 11.74
CA LEU A 95 5.59 12.52 10.29
C LEU A 95 4.87 13.69 9.61
N GLN A 96 3.73 14.10 10.17
CA GLN A 96 2.77 15.03 9.54
C GLN A 96 2.86 16.47 10.09
N GLY A 97 3.59 16.68 11.19
CA GLY A 97 3.72 18.00 11.83
C GLY A 97 2.44 18.52 12.49
N ARG A 98 1.40 17.68 12.62
CA ARG A 98 0.09 18.03 13.19
C ARG A 98 -0.49 16.88 14.01
N GLU A 99 -1.51 17.18 14.80
CA GLU A 99 -2.34 16.17 15.46
C GLU A 99 -3.23 15.43 14.47
N ARG A 100 -3.69 14.23 14.86
CA ARG A 100 -4.63 13.44 14.09
C ARG A 100 -6.00 14.10 14.00
N THR A 101 -6.68 13.88 12.89
CA THR A 101 -8.13 14.06 12.75
C THR A 101 -8.88 12.87 13.33
N GLU A 102 -10.19 13.01 13.58
CA GLU A 102 -11.02 11.90 14.10
C GLU A 102 -10.96 10.65 13.22
N ASP A 103 -11.02 10.81 11.89
CA ASP A 103 -10.90 9.70 10.94
C ASP A 103 -9.55 8.97 11.06
N GLU A 104 -8.46 9.69 11.35
CA GLU A 104 -7.13 9.11 11.51
C GLU A 104 -6.94 8.45 12.87
N ILE A 105 -7.65 8.91 13.91
CA ILE A 105 -7.73 8.24 15.21
C ILE A 105 -8.46 6.91 15.05
N LEU A 106 -9.64 6.91 14.40
CA LEU A 106 -10.42 5.70 14.15
C LEU A 106 -9.64 4.65 13.35
N ARG A 107 -8.79 5.07 12.41
CA ARG A 107 -7.89 4.15 11.68
C ARG A 107 -6.88 3.48 12.61
N TYR A 108 -6.29 4.24 13.53
CA TYR A 108 -5.35 3.71 14.50
C TYR A 108 -6.03 2.78 15.53
N ASP A 109 -7.21 3.15 16.02
CA ASP A 109 -7.99 2.28 16.90
C ASP A 109 -8.38 0.98 16.19
N ASN A 110 -8.79 1.06 14.92
CA ASN A 110 -9.08 -0.13 14.12
C ASN A 110 -7.85 -1.02 13.94
N TYR A 111 -6.67 -0.43 13.79
CA TYR A 111 -5.40 -1.16 13.75
C TYR A 111 -5.16 -1.93 15.05
N LEU A 112 -5.27 -1.27 16.21
CA LEU A 112 -5.09 -1.89 17.52
C LEU A 112 -6.10 -3.04 17.73
N LEU A 113 -7.37 -2.81 17.39
CA LEU A 113 -8.42 -3.83 17.49
C LEU A 113 -8.13 -5.05 16.61
N LYS A 114 -7.65 -4.86 15.38
CA LYS A 114 -7.28 -5.97 14.49
C LYS A 114 -6.16 -6.82 15.07
N LYS A 115 -5.15 -6.19 15.67
CA LYS A 115 -4.03 -6.90 16.33
C LYS A 115 -4.52 -7.69 17.53
N GLU A 116 -5.41 -7.10 18.32
CA GLU A 116 -5.98 -7.77 19.49
C GLU A 116 -6.85 -8.97 19.10
N VAL A 117 -7.71 -8.82 18.09
CA VAL A 117 -8.49 -9.95 17.54
C VAL A 117 -7.58 -11.06 17.02
N ALA A 118 -6.46 -10.72 16.35
CA ALA A 118 -5.51 -11.71 15.87
C ALA A 118 -4.81 -12.46 17.02
N ARG A 119 -4.46 -11.76 18.10
CA ARG A 119 -3.91 -12.35 19.33
C ARG A 119 -4.92 -13.33 19.97
N LEU A 120 -6.14 -12.87 20.20
CA LEU A 120 -7.21 -13.67 20.81
C LEU A 120 -7.54 -14.92 19.98
N LYS A 121 -7.54 -14.82 18.65
CA LYS A 121 -7.74 -15.99 17.76
C LYS A 121 -6.65 -17.04 17.95
N LYS A 122 -5.38 -16.63 18.08
CA LYS A 122 -4.27 -17.57 18.31
C LYS A 122 -4.39 -18.26 19.66
N GLU A 123 -4.73 -17.51 20.71
CA GLU A 123 -4.94 -18.05 22.05
C GLU A 123 -6.10 -19.05 22.07
N LEU A 124 -7.21 -18.71 21.42
CA LEU A 124 -8.36 -19.62 21.31
C LEU A 124 -8.01 -20.91 20.58
N LEU A 125 -7.16 -20.86 19.53
CA LEU A 125 -6.68 -22.05 18.85
C LEU A 125 -5.75 -22.89 19.74
N ALA A 126 -4.85 -22.26 20.48
CA ALA A 126 -3.97 -22.94 21.43
C ALA A 126 -4.77 -23.67 22.53
N LEU A 127 -5.71 -22.97 23.15
CA LEU A 127 -6.60 -23.53 24.18
C LEU A 127 -7.44 -24.69 23.64
N LYS A 128 -7.93 -24.60 22.39
CA LYS A 128 -8.64 -25.71 21.75
C LYS A 128 -7.74 -26.94 21.55
N ALA A 129 -6.48 -26.74 21.18
CA ALA A 129 -5.52 -27.83 21.00
C ALA A 129 -5.16 -28.48 22.34
N GLU A 130 -4.95 -27.68 23.39
CA GLU A 130 -4.71 -28.17 24.75
C GLU A 130 -5.90 -28.97 25.28
N LEU A 131 -7.12 -28.48 25.09
CA LEU A 131 -8.34 -29.21 25.48
C LEU A 131 -8.46 -30.56 24.76
N ALA A 132 -8.18 -30.58 23.46
CA ALA A 132 -8.21 -31.82 22.68
C ALA A 132 -7.16 -32.84 23.18
N ALA A 133 -5.96 -32.38 23.53
CA ALA A 133 -4.90 -33.23 24.07
C ALA A 133 -5.21 -33.78 25.47
N LEU A 134 -5.98 -33.05 26.29
CA LEU A 134 -6.45 -33.53 27.60
C LEU A 134 -7.62 -34.52 27.49
N GLN A 135 -8.34 -34.50 26.37
CA GLN A 135 -9.48 -35.38 26.10
C GLN A 135 -9.11 -36.66 25.34
N SER A 136 -7.88 -36.77 24.85
CA SER A 136 -7.30 -37.95 24.19
C SER A 136 -6.47 -38.79 25.14
#